data_AF-C3Z2T8-F1
#
_entry.id   AF-C3Z2T8-F1
#
_cell.length_a   1.000
_cell.length_b   1.000
_cell.length_c   1.000
_cell.angle_alpha   90.00
_cell.angle_beta   90.00
_cell.angle_gamma   90.00
#
_symmetry.space_group_name_H-M   'P 1'
#
loop_
_entity.id
_entity.type
_entity.pdbx_description
1 polymer ?
#
loop_
_entity_poly.entity_id
_entity_poly.type
_entity_poly.pdbx_seq_one_letter_code
_entity_poly.pdbx_strand_id
1 'polypeptide(L)'
;LGYSKYASADTLGFLSNAVTALAVALLSTGDKSLVLPWVIVPGGVIQFVAGTISFSRGKTFESTAFMVYSMMWLLWGSVRYSGVYRGSEGLGVAAGAASFLLFNLFVIFLSVVINKAWLVLSVVFEVVCVLFLLDALGVQTSQYFELGVMCVFGAVCVYCFCVHLLNGMCGEEVMSLGSPLLSLGRGHRGRGGEQGCVMADARKANGVKQIAELMKAGGICGMPTDTVYVLVAACNRPAAVERAYRTKKQAEERPMSIWISQLSQLEPAREEFGPLLWDFMKEVWPSSISLYYVHLPGPWLDRFGLGDSAHYIGTPESIAIRIPDCTVATHLIDLVGPIAVTSANPSGEADTTHHSQVLAKLGDNVSAGKLI
;
A
#
# COMPACT_ATOMS: atom_id res chain seq x y z
N LEU A 1 -6.61 0.73 -11.61
CA LEU A 1 -5.48 1.55 -12.11
C LEU A 1 -4.19 0.97 -11.56
N GLY A 2 -3.40 0.30 -12.40
CA GLY A 2 -2.21 -0.43 -11.98
C GLY A 2 -1.13 0.46 -11.35
N TYR A 3 -0.42 -0.08 -10.36
CA TYR A 3 0.76 0.55 -9.75
C TYR A 3 1.84 0.71 -10.83
N SER A 4 1.99 1.92 -11.38
CA SER A 4 3.17 2.24 -12.19
C SER A 4 4.40 2.24 -11.30
N LYS A 5 5.38 1.39 -11.63
CA LYS A 5 6.69 1.29 -10.98
C LYS A 5 7.45 2.63 -10.93
N TYR A 6 7.09 3.58 -11.80
CA TYR A 6 7.92 4.76 -12.06
C TYR A 6 7.36 6.09 -11.53
N ALA A 7 6.13 6.12 -11.01
CA ALA A 7 5.54 7.36 -10.49
C ALA A 7 4.75 7.12 -9.20
N SER A 8 5.38 7.45 -8.07
CA SER A 8 4.64 7.64 -6.82
C SER A 8 3.88 8.97 -6.91
N ALA A 9 2.59 8.96 -6.55
CA ALA A 9 1.80 10.18 -6.50
C ALA A 9 2.39 11.22 -5.54
N ASP A 10 3.10 10.74 -4.50
CA ASP A 10 3.80 11.56 -3.53
C ASP A 10 4.94 12.36 -4.18
N THR A 11 5.73 11.73 -5.06
CA THR A 11 6.76 12.42 -5.86
C THR A 11 6.15 13.61 -6.62
N LEU A 12 5.00 13.39 -7.27
CA LEU A 12 4.31 14.45 -7.99
C LEU A 12 3.79 15.54 -7.06
N GLY A 13 3.14 15.17 -5.95
CA GLY A 13 2.58 16.11 -4.98
C GLY A 13 3.63 16.98 -4.29
N PHE A 14 4.78 16.42 -3.92
CA PHE A 14 5.89 17.19 -3.34
C PHE A 14 6.59 18.08 -4.36
N LEU A 15 6.78 17.59 -5.59
CA LEU A 15 7.36 18.40 -6.67
C LEU A 15 6.46 19.61 -6.98
N SER A 16 5.15 19.39 -7.09
CA SER A 16 4.16 20.45 -7.29
C SER A 16 4.25 21.53 -6.22
N ASN A 17 4.23 21.16 -4.94
CA ASN A 17 4.37 22.12 -3.85
C ASN A 17 5.71 22.86 -3.90
N ALA A 18 6.82 22.16 -4.20
CA ALA A 18 8.14 22.77 -4.31
C ALA A 18 8.18 23.83 -5.42
N VAL A 19 7.65 23.51 -6.60
CA VAL A 19 7.59 24.45 -7.74
C VAL A 19 6.73 25.66 -7.39
N THR A 20 5.56 25.46 -6.77
CA THR A 20 4.69 26.56 -6.35
C THR A 20 5.35 27.44 -5.29
N ALA A 21 5.97 26.84 -4.26
CA ALA A 21 6.69 27.58 -3.23
C ALA A 21 7.83 28.42 -3.82
N LEU A 22 8.61 27.82 -4.72
CA LEU A 22 9.71 28.51 -5.40
C LEU A 22 9.20 29.64 -6.30
N ALA A 23 8.09 29.45 -7.01
CA ALA A 23 7.48 30.48 -7.83
C ALA A 23 7.00 31.67 -6.98
N VAL A 24 6.32 31.41 -5.86
CA VAL A 24 5.93 32.48 -4.92
C VAL A 24 7.16 33.19 -4.36
N ALA A 25 8.19 32.45 -3.95
CA ALA A 25 9.43 33.01 -3.44
C ALA A 25 10.15 33.92 -4.46
N LEU A 26 10.46 33.39 -5.65
CA LEU A 26 11.31 34.05 -6.64
C LEU A 26 10.62 35.16 -7.43
N LEU A 27 9.32 35.02 -7.69
CA LEU A 27 8.57 35.99 -8.50
C LEU A 27 7.86 37.06 -7.66
N SER A 28 7.95 36.98 -6.32
CA SER A 28 7.41 38.00 -5.39
C SER A 28 8.06 39.38 -5.55
N THR A 29 9.27 39.45 -6.11
CA THR A 29 10.04 40.68 -6.35
C THR A 29 9.78 41.31 -7.72
N GLY A 30 9.07 40.61 -8.61
CA GLY A 30 8.82 41.03 -9.99
C GLY A 30 7.34 41.24 -10.30
N ASP A 31 6.96 41.03 -11.57
CA ASP A 31 5.56 41.11 -11.99
C ASP A 31 4.76 39.95 -11.39
N LYS A 32 3.90 40.29 -10.42
CA LYS A 32 3.07 39.37 -9.65
C LYS A 32 2.12 38.55 -10.55
N SER A 33 1.80 39.03 -11.75
CA SER A 33 0.98 38.29 -12.72
C SER A 33 1.65 37.02 -13.24
N LEU A 34 3.00 36.97 -13.23
CA LEU A 34 3.76 35.79 -13.65
C LEU A 34 3.71 34.65 -12.61
N VAL A 35 3.34 34.94 -11.36
CA VAL A 35 3.23 33.93 -10.29
C VAL A 35 2.01 33.04 -10.49
N LEU A 36 0.91 33.62 -11.01
CA LEU A 36 -0.42 32.98 -11.04
C LEU A 36 -0.42 31.60 -11.74
N PRO A 37 0.16 31.40 -12.94
CA PRO A 37 0.16 30.09 -13.59
C PRO A 37 0.89 29.01 -12.77
N TRP A 38 1.97 29.39 -12.06
CA TRP A 38 2.78 28.47 -11.27
C TRP A 38 2.16 28.11 -9.91
N VAL A 39 1.23 28.92 -9.42
CA VAL A 39 0.44 28.58 -8.23
C VAL A 39 -0.76 27.72 -8.61
N ILE A 40 -1.51 28.12 -9.64
CA ILE A 40 -2.75 27.45 -10.03
C ILE A 40 -2.49 26.08 -10.65
N VAL A 41 -1.50 25.95 -11.52
CA VAL A 41 -1.28 24.70 -12.26
C VAL A 41 -0.51 23.66 -11.41
N PRO A 42 0.75 23.88 -10.98
CA PRO A 42 1.45 22.95 -10.09
C PRO A 42 0.75 22.75 -8.74
N GLY A 43 0.53 23.82 -7.99
CA GLY A 43 0.03 23.78 -6.62
C GLY A 43 -1.46 23.49 -6.54
N GLY A 44 -2.24 23.89 -7.54
CA GLY A 44 -3.66 23.55 -7.65
C GLY A 44 -3.91 22.26 -8.40
N VAL A 45 -3.93 22.32 -9.73
CA VAL A 45 -4.43 21.24 -10.60
C VAL A 45 -3.60 19.96 -10.48
N ILE A 46 -2.28 20.04 -10.65
CA ILE A 46 -1.41 18.85 -10.63
C ILE A 46 -1.42 18.20 -9.24
N GLN A 47 -1.43 19.01 -8.19
CA GLN A 47 -1.49 18.53 -6.81
C GLN A 47 -2.84 17.89 -6.48
N PHE A 48 -3.95 18.39 -7.02
CA PHE A 48 -5.26 17.72 -6.91
C PHE A 48 -5.23 16.34 -7.54
N VAL A 49 -4.65 16.23 -8.75
CA VAL A 49 -4.46 14.96 -9.44
C VAL A 49 -3.60 14.02 -8.60
N ALA A 50 -2.49 14.49 -8.03
CA ALA A 50 -1.69 13.69 -7.10
C ALA A 50 -2.53 13.16 -5.92
N GLY A 51 -3.38 14.00 -5.32
CA GLY A 51 -4.33 13.58 -4.28
C GLY A 51 -5.28 12.49 -4.74
N THR A 52 -5.94 12.65 -5.89
CA THR A 52 -6.87 11.63 -6.43
C THR A 52 -6.19 10.29 -6.73
N ILE A 53 -4.95 10.33 -7.23
CA ILE A 53 -4.17 9.11 -7.46
C ILE A 53 -3.81 8.46 -6.12
N SER A 54 -3.42 9.23 -5.10
CA SER A 54 -3.16 8.71 -3.76
C SER A 54 -4.40 8.06 -3.13
N PHE A 55 -5.59 8.64 -3.33
CA PHE A 55 -6.85 8.04 -2.89
C PHE A 55 -7.07 6.66 -3.52
N SER A 56 -6.90 6.57 -4.84
CA SER A 56 -7.07 5.31 -5.58
C SER A 56 -6.09 4.20 -5.15
N ARG A 57 -5.00 4.57 -4.46
CA ARG A 57 -3.97 3.67 -3.94
C ARG A 57 -4.14 3.35 -2.44
N GLY A 58 -5.23 3.80 -1.81
CA GLY A 58 -5.51 3.56 -0.38
C GLY A 58 -4.69 4.44 0.58
N LYS A 59 -4.01 5.47 0.08
CA LYS A 59 -3.23 6.43 0.87
C LYS A 59 -4.12 7.58 1.34
N THR A 60 -4.90 7.34 2.39
CA THR A 60 -5.95 8.26 2.85
C THR A 60 -5.39 9.57 3.39
N PHE A 61 -4.31 9.53 4.16
CA PHE A 61 -3.67 10.72 4.73
C PHE A 61 -3.07 11.61 3.63
N GLU A 62 -2.20 11.05 2.78
CA GLU A 62 -1.52 11.80 1.71
C GLU A 62 -2.53 12.37 0.72
N SER A 63 -3.57 11.60 0.36
CA SER A 63 -4.67 12.08 -0.47
C SER A 63 -5.33 13.33 0.13
N THR A 64 -5.69 13.26 1.41
CA THR A 64 -6.40 14.33 2.10
C THR A 64 -5.54 15.59 2.15
N ALA A 65 -4.27 15.45 2.55
CA ALA A 65 -3.33 16.56 2.61
C ALA A 65 -3.13 17.22 1.24
N PHE A 66 -2.87 16.43 0.18
CA PHE A 66 -2.66 17.00 -1.15
C PHE A 66 -3.90 17.70 -1.71
N MET A 67 -5.10 17.14 -1.53
CA MET A 67 -6.34 17.77 -1.98
C MET A 67 -6.61 19.10 -1.26
N VAL A 68 -6.41 19.15 0.05
CA VAL A 68 -6.63 20.36 0.85
C VAL A 68 -5.63 21.45 0.48
N TYR A 69 -4.35 21.08 0.36
CA TYR A 69 -3.31 22.03 -0.03
C TYR A 69 -3.54 22.54 -1.46
N SER A 70 -4.05 21.68 -2.34
CA SER A 70 -4.46 22.08 -3.69
C SER A 70 -5.57 23.13 -3.68
N MET A 71 -6.64 22.90 -2.92
CA MET A 71 -7.74 23.87 -2.81
C MET A 71 -7.25 25.20 -2.22
N MET A 72 -6.34 25.15 -1.25
CA MET A 72 -5.70 26.34 -0.70
C MET A 72 -4.91 27.11 -1.76
N TRP A 73 -4.04 26.45 -2.53
CA TRP A 73 -3.25 27.10 -3.58
C TRP A 73 -4.14 27.71 -4.67
N LEU A 74 -5.23 27.04 -5.06
CA LEU A 74 -6.20 27.57 -6.01
C LEU A 74 -6.86 28.85 -5.48
N LEU A 75 -7.32 28.83 -4.22
CA LEU A 75 -7.98 29.97 -3.62
C LEU A 75 -7.00 31.14 -3.43
N TRP A 76 -5.84 30.89 -2.83
CA TRP A 76 -4.84 31.92 -2.58
C TRP A 76 -4.30 32.52 -3.89
N GLY A 77 -3.96 31.66 -4.84
CA GLY A 77 -3.50 32.05 -6.17
C GLY A 77 -4.48 32.97 -6.87
N SER A 78 -5.76 32.58 -6.87
CA SER A 78 -6.84 33.35 -7.49
C SER A 78 -7.06 34.68 -6.77
N VAL A 79 -7.20 34.70 -5.45
CA VAL A 79 -7.48 35.93 -4.69
C VAL A 79 -6.34 36.93 -4.80
N ARG A 80 -5.09 36.48 -4.65
CA ARG A 80 -3.93 37.37 -4.54
C ARG A 80 -3.42 37.89 -5.88
N TYR A 81 -3.40 37.05 -6.91
CA TYR A 81 -2.71 37.37 -8.17
C TYR A 81 -3.65 37.69 -9.34
N SER A 82 -4.93 37.30 -9.30
CA SER A 82 -5.88 37.65 -10.37
C SER A 82 -6.35 39.11 -10.30
N GLY A 83 -6.23 39.76 -9.13
CA GLY A 83 -6.72 41.12 -8.90
C GLY A 83 -8.26 41.25 -8.85
N VAL A 84 -9.00 40.14 -9.00
CA VAL A 84 -10.47 40.12 -9.10
C VAL A 84 -11.17 40.37 -7.74
N TYR A 85 -10.49 40.14 -6.62
CA TYR A 85 -11.09 40.11 -5.28
C TYR A 85 -10.62 41.23 -4.35
N ARG A 86 -10.65 42.49 -4.80
CA ARG A 86 -10.38 43.66 -3.95
C ARG A 86 -11.67 44.44 -3.69
N GLY A 87 -12.47 43.99 -2.73
CA GLY A 87 -13.74 44.60 -2.35
C GLY A 87 -14.35 44.05 -1.04
N SER A 88 -15.67 44.18 -0.87
CA SER A 88 -16.44 43.81 0.33
C SER A 88 -16.45 42.32 0.71
N GLU A 89 -15.77 41.48 -0.06
CA GLU A 89 -15.69 40.02 0.15
C GLU A 89 -14.50 39.58 1.03
N GLY A 90 -13.67 40.51 1.51
CA GLY A 90 -12.50 40.21 2.34
C GLY A 90 -12.82 39.38 3.59
N LEU A 91 -13.99 39.60 4.21
CA LEU A 91 -14.45 38.79 5.36
C LEU A 91 -14.73 37.33 4.97
N GLY A 92 -15.31 37.10 3.79
CA GLY A 92 -15.59 35.75 3.28
C GLY A 92 -14.31 35.00 2.92
N VAL A 93 -13.35 35.68 2.28
CA VAL A 93 -12.02 35.13 2.01
C VAL A 93 -11.30 34.80 3.30
N ALA A 94 -11.33 35.70 4.29
CA ALA A 94 -10.73 35.47 5.61
C ALA A 94 -11.38 34.29 6.34
N ALA A 95 -12.70 34.13 6.27
CA ALA A 95 -13.40 32.98 6.83
C ALA A 95 -12.99 31.66 6.14
N GLY A 96 -12.79 31.69 4.81
CA GLY A 96 -12.24 30.57 4.06
C GLY A 96 -10.82 30.22 4.51
N ALA A 97 -9.93 31.20 4.61
CA ALA A 97 -8.57 31.02 5.11
C ALA A 97 -8.54 30.45 6.54
N ALA A 98 -9.41 30.94 7.43
CA ALA A 98 -9.57 30.43 8.79
C ALA A 98 -10.05 28.97 8.82
N SER A 99 -10.94 28.58 7.91
CA SER A 99 -11.42 27.20 7.79
C SER A 99 -10.29 26.23 7.40
N PHE A 100 -9.38 26.66 6.51
CA PHE A 100 -8.21 25.88 6.15
C PHE A 100 -7.20 25.75 7.29
N LEU A 101 -6.99 26.79 8.12
CA LEU A 101 -6.15 26.70 9.32
C LEU A 101 -6.67 25.59 10.25
N LEU A 102 -7.97 25.63 10.57
CA LEU A 102 -8.59 24.60 11.41
C LEU A 102 -8.43 23.20 10.83
N PHE A 103 -8.59 23.05 9.51
CA PHE A 103 -8.39 21.77 8.85
C PHE A 103 -6.92 21.34 8.87
N ASN A 104 -5.97 22.24 8.65
CA ASN A 104 -4.56 21.88 8.63
C ASN A 104 -4.02 21.60 10.04
N LEU A 105 -4.61 22.15 11.11
CA LEU A 105 -4.37 21.67 12.49
C LEU A 105 -4.71 20.19 12.66
N PHE A 106 -5.78 19.71 12.03
CA PHE A 106 -6.12 18.29 12.02
C PHE A 106 -5.09 17.47 11.22
N VAL A 107 -4.60 17.99 10.09
CA VAL A 107 -3.51 17.35 9.33
C VAL A 107 -2.21 17.29 10.15
N ILE A 108 -1.87 18.35 10.88
CA ILE A 108 -0.73 18.38 11.81
C ILE A 108 -0.90 17.29 12.87
N PHE A 109 -2.06 17.20 13.51
CA PHE A 109 -2.32 16.16 14.51
C PHE A 109 -2.12 14.75 13.95
N LEU A 110 -2.67 14.46 12.76
CA LEU A 110 -2.46 13.17 12.10
C LEU A 110 -1.00 12.94 11.70
N SER A 111 -0.28 13.97 11.26
CA SER A 111 1.12 13.84 10.81
C SER A 111 2.07 13.38 11.91
N VAL A 112 1.76 13.64 13.18
CA VAL A 112 2.53 13.20 14.36
C VAL A 112 2.70 11.68 14.39
N VAL A 113 1.71 10.93 13.88
CA VAL A 113 1.69 9.46 13.86
C VAL A 113 2.17 8.88 12.53
N ILE A 114 2.46 9.72 11.53
CA ILE A 114 2.93 9.30 10.20
C ILE A 114 4.45 9.32 10.14
N ASN A 115 5.07 10.50 10.10
CA ASN A 115 6.53 10.68 10.14
C ASN A 115 6.90 12.16 10.38
N LYS A 116 8.18 12.39 10.76
CA LYS A 116 8.72 13.72 11.03
C LYS A 116 8.65 14.65 9.81
N ALA A 117 8.90 14.14 8.61
CA ALA A 117 8.86 14.96 7.40
C ALA A 117 7.48 15.57 7.15
N TRP A 118 6.40 14.77 7.26
CA TRP A 118 5.02 15.25 7.16
C TRP A 118 4.64 16.21 8.28
N LEU A 119 5.15 15.99 9.50
CA LEU A 119 4.95 16.93 10.60
C LEU A 119 5.58 18.29 10.31
N VAL A 120 6.84 18.31 9.88
CA VAL A 120 7.51 19.56 9.50
C VAL A 120 6.78 20.24 8.35
N LEU A 121 6.41 19.48 7.31
CA LEU A 121 5.70 20.01 6.15
C LEU A 121 4.37 20.66 6.55
N SER A 122 3.54 19.97 7.34
CA SER A 122 2.21 20.46 7.72
C SER A 122 2.27 21.65 8.68
N VAL A 123 3.27 21.69 9.57
CA VAL A 123 3.53 22.85 10.44
C VAL A 123 3.98 24.06 9.62
N VAL A 124 4.89 23.88 8.66
CA VAL A 124 5.31 24.99 7.79
C VAL A 124 4.16 25.45 6.90
N PHE A 125 3.33 24.52 6.41
CA PHE A 125 2.13 24.86 5.64
C PHE A 125 1.09 25.63 6.48
N GLU A 126 1.00 25.39 7.78
CA GLU A 126 0.16 26.20 8.67
C GLU A 126 0.60 27.66 8.68
N VAL A 127 1.91 27.91 8.68
CA VAL A 127 2.45 29.28 8.58
C VAL A 127 2.08 29.90 7.23
N VAL A 128 2.08 29.12 6.13
CA VAL A 128 1.59 29.56 4.82
C VAL A 128 0.10 29.95 4.87
N CYS A 129 -0.74 29.13 5.51
CA CYS A 129 -2.15 29.44 5.73
C CYS A 129 -2.35 30.73 6.55
N VAL A 130 -1.51 30.95 7.58
CA VAL A 130 -1.54 32.19 8.39
C VAL A 130 -1.17 33.41 7.53
N LEU A 131 -0.14 33.29 6.69
CA LEU A 131 0.22 34.36 5.75
C LEU A 131 -0.93 34.69 4.80
N PHE A 132 -1.64 33.68 4.30
CA PHE A 132 -2.83 33.90 3.48
C PHE A 132 -3.96 34.58 4.25
N LEU A 133 -4.23 34.19 5.50
CA LEU A 133 -5.23 34.85 6.34
C LEU A 133 -4.88 36.33 6.58
N LEU A 134 -3.61 36.62 6.89
CA LEU A 134 -3.15 37.99 7.11
C LEU A 134 -3.32 38.84 5.85
N ASP A 135 -3.00 38.28 4.68
CA ASP A 135 -3.23 38.93 3.38
C ASP A 135 -4.72 39.19 3.12
N ALA A 136 -5.58 38.22 3.43
CA ALA A 136 -7.04 38.36 3.31
C ALA A 136 -7.61 39.44 4.24
N LEU A 137 -7.00 39.63 5.41
CA LEU A 137 -7.35 40.70 6.37
C LEU A 137 -6.71 42.05 6.04
N GLY A 138 -5.91 42.14 4.96
CA GLY A 138 -5.22 43.37 4.57
C GLY A 138 -4.04 43.73 5.48
N VAL A 139 -3.56 42.80 6.29
CA VAL A 139 -2.39 43.00 7.16
C VAL A 139 -1.12 42.79 6.34
N GLN A 140 -0.34 43.86 6.18
CA GLN A 140 0.87 43.81 5.38
C GLN A 140 2.00 43.10 6.14
N THR A 141 2.42 41.95 5.63
CA THR A 141 3.56 41.20 6.17
C THR A 141 4.87 41.61 5.50
N SER A 142 5.99 41.43 6.20
CA SER A 142 7.31 41.70 5.63
C SER A 142 7.58 40.75 4.46
N GLN A 143 7.97 41.29 3.31
CA GLN A 143 8.31 40.50 2.13
C GLN A 143 9.41 39.48 2.41
N TYR A 144 10.39 39.83 3.26
CA TYR A 144 11.47 38.91 3.65
C TYR A 144 10.96 37.74 4.50
N PHE A 145 9.91 37.96 5.30
CA PHE A 145 9.31 36.91 6.11
C PHE A 145 8.55 35.92 5.22
N GLU A 146 7.72 36.40 4.30
CA GLU A 146 7.03 35.55 3.32
C GLU A 146 8.01 34.75 2.47
N LEU A 147 9.07 35.41 1.97
CA LEU A 147 10.15 34.74 1.23
C LEU A 147 10.80 33.64 2.07
N GLY A 148 11.12 33.92 3.33
CA GLY A 148 11.71 32.94 4.25
C GLY A 148 10.82 31.71 4.44
N VAL A 149 9.52 31.92 4.68
CA VAL A 149 8.54 30.82 4.86
C VAL A 149 8.44 29.97 3.59
N MET A 150 8.34 30.59 2.41
CA MET A 150 8.26 29.87 1.13
C MET A 150 9.55 29.09 0.82
N CYS A 151 10.72 29.64 1.13
CA CYS A 151 11.99 28.95 0.98
C CYS A 151 12.08 27.72 1.90
N VAL A 152 11.65 27.84 3.16
CA VAL A 152 11.61 26.71 4.11
C VAL A 152 10.63 25.65 3.62
N PHE A 153 9.40 26.05 3.24
CA PHE A 153 8.39 25.12 2.72
C PHE A 153 8.88 24.40 1.46
N GLY A 154 9.45 25.13 0.51
CA GLY A 154 10.03 24.59 -0.71
C GLY A 154 11.18 23.62 -0.42
N ALA A 155 12.08 23.94 0.50
CA ALA A 155 13.19 23.06 0.89
C ALA A 155 12.70 21.72 1.47
N VAL A 156 11.67 21.76 2.33
CA VAL A 156 11.05 20.54 2.89
C VAL A 156 10.39 19.72 1.78
N CYS A 157 9.68 20.37 0.85
CA CYS A 157 9.08 19.69 -0.31
C CYS A 157 10.13 19.02 -1.21
N VAL A 158 11.23 19.73 -1.51
CA VAL A 158 12.36 19.18 -2.29
C VAL A 158 12.99 17.99 -1.58
N TYR A 159 13.18 18.07 -0.26
CA TYR A 159 13.66 16.95 0.53
C TYR A 159 12.74 15.72 0.38
N CYS A 160 11.44 15.87 0.63
CA CYS A 160 10.46 14.79 0.48
C CYS A 160 10.43 14.23 -0.94
N PHE A 161 10.46 15.10 -1.95
CA PHE A 161 10.55 14.71 -3.37
C PHE A 161 11.78 13.83 -3.62
N CYS A 162 12.96 14.25 -3.19
CA CYS A 162 14.20 13.50 -3.36
C CYS A 162 14.16 12.15 -2.66
N VAL A 163 13.62 12.09 -1.43
CA VAL A 163 13.45 10.82 -0.70
C VAL A 163 12.59 9.84 -1.48
N HIS A 164 11.41 10.27 -1.92
CA HIS A 164 10.51 9.41 -2.68
C HIS A 164 11.06 9.01 -4.05
N LEU A 165 11.76 9.91 -4.74
CA LEU A 165 12.38 9.63 -6.03
C LEU A 165 13.53 8.63 -5.88
N LEU A 166 14.48 8.87 -4.98
CA LEU A 166 15.65 8.00 -4.81
C LEU A 166 15.26 6.62 -4.29
N ASN A 167 14.39 6.54 -3.28
CA ASN A 167 13.92 5.25 -2.76
C ASN A 167 13.12 4.49 -3.82
N GLY A 168 12.33 5.21 -4.64
CA GLY A 168 11.60 4.62 -5.77
C GLY A 168 12.51 4.06 -6.86
N MET A 169 13.59 4.78 -7.19
CA MET A 169 14.57 4.36 -8.20
C MET A 169 15.45 3.19 -7.72
N CYS A 170 15.90 3.23 -6.46
CA CYS A 170 16.80 2.22 -5.90
C CYS A 170 16.08 0.97 -5.43
N GLY A 171 14.78 1.07 -5.12
CA GLY A 171 13.99 -0.05 -4.58
C GLY A 171 14.32 -0.42 -3.13
N GLU A 172 15.13 0.39 -2.45
CA GLU A 172 15.55 0.26 -1.05
C GLU A 172 15.48 1.64 -0.37
N GLU A 173 15.43 1.68 0.97
CA GLU A 173 15.41 2.93 1.74
C GLU A 173 16.83 3.53 1.79
N VAL A 174 17.13 4.46 0.89
CA VAL A 174 18.41 5.21 0.85
C VAL A 174 18.34 6.45 1.74
N MET A 175 17.20 7.14 1.73
CA MET A 175 16.94 8.30 2.59
C MET A 175 15.64 8.11 3.35
N SER A 176 15.57 8.60 4.58
CA SER A 176 14.42 8.37 5.47
C SER A 176 13.57 9.62 5.66
N LEU A 177 12.24 9.46 5.73
CA LEU A 177 11.31 10.53 6.14
C LEU A 177 11.26 10.74 7.66
N GLY A 178 12.03 9.93 8.41
CA GLY A 178 12.08 9.94 9.86
C GLY A 178 10.98 9.10 10.50
N SER A 179 11.21 8.68 11.75
CA SER A 179 10.23 7.93 12.52
C SER A 179 9.05 8.82 12.97
N PRO A 180 7.84 8.29 13.17
CA PRO A 180 6.73 9.02 13.78
C PRO A 180 7.11 9.54 15.18
N LEU A 181 6.48 10.64 15.59
CA LEU A 181 6.74 11.30 16.86
C LEU A 181 5.91 10.69 17.99
N LEU A 182 4.69 10.23 17.68
CA LEU A 182 3.88 9.44 18.58
C LEU A 182 3.54 8.11 17.92
N SER A 183 4.00 7.02 18.53
CA SER A 183 3.57 5.68 18.11
C SER A 183 2.25 5.40 18.82
N LEU A 184 1.12 5.64 18.16
CA LEU A 184 -0.14 5.04 18.60
C LEU A 184 0.07 3.53 18.61
N GLY A 185 0.02 2.92 19.79
CA GLY A 185 0.29 1.50 19.95
C GLY A 185 -0.63 0.66 19.07
N ARG A 186 -0.10 0.13 17.98
CA ARG A 186 -0.33 -1.28 17.64
C ARG A 186 0.80 -2.06 18.31
N GLY A 187 0.41 -3.07 19.07
CA GLY A 187 1.29 -3.80 19.99
C GLY A 187 2.64 -4.19 19.36
N HIS A 188 3.68 -4.09 20.19
CA HIS A 188 4.95 -4.78 20.03
C HIS A 188 5.74 -4.52 18.74
N ARG A 189 6.48 -3.41 18.70
CA ARG A 189 7.89 -3.51 18.29
C ARG A 189 8.71 -3.86 19.54
N GLY A 190 8.72 -5.15 19.85
CA GLY A 190 9.61 -5.72 20.85
C GLY A 190 11.06 -5.50 20.44
N ARG A 191 11.78 -4.70 21.23
CA ARG A 191 13.22 -4.84 21.41
C ARG A 191 13.42 -6.17 22.15
N GLY A 192 13.84 -7.21 21.43
CA GLY A 192 14.10 -8.54 21.98
C GLY A 192 13.69 -9.60 20.96
N GLY A 193 14.63 -10.47 20.58
CA GLY A 193 14.56 -11.27 19.36
C GLY A 193 13.41 -12.26 19.30
N GLU A 194 12.46 -12.01 18.40
CA GLU A 194 11.68 -13.01 17.67
C GLU A 194 11.56 -12.50 16.22
N GLN A 195 11.79 -13.39 15.26
CA GLN A 195 11.92 -13.06 13.83
C GLN A 195 10.65 -12.37 13.30
N GLY A 196 10.77 -11.06 13.02
CA GLY A 196 9.71 -10.27 12.41
C GLY A 196 9.37 -10.76 10.99
N CYS A 197 8.22 -10.33 10.48
CA CYS A 197 7.77 -10.66 9.13
C CYS A 197 8.84 -10.27 8.09
N VAL A 198 9.44 -11.25 7.42
CA VAL A 198 10.45 -11.00 6.39
C VAL A 198 9.74 -10.77 5.06
N MET A 199 10.06 -9.67 4.39
CA MET A 199 9.57 -9.41 3.03
C MET A 199 10.66 -9.77 2.03
N ALA A 200 10.34 -10.65 1.10
CA ALA A 200 11.26 -11.05 0.04
C ALA A 200 10.83 -10.47 -1.31
N ASP A 201 11.77 -9.99 -2.12
CA ASP A 201 11.45 -9.53 -3.48
C ASP A 201 11.12 -10.74 -4.36
N ALA A 202 9.83 -10.92 -4.66
CA ALA A 202 9.31 -11.97 -5.53
C ALA A 202 9.92 -11.98 -6.95
N ARG A 203 10.55 -10.88 -7.39
CA ARG A 203 11.21 -10.79 -8.70
C ARG A 203 12.63 -11.33 -8.70
N LYS A 204 13.23 -11.52 -7.52
CA LYS A 204 14.58 -12.08 -7.38
C LYS A 204 14.45 -13.55 -7.03
N ALA A 205 15.10 -14.43 -7.79
CA ALA A 205 15.11 -15.87 -7.52
C ALA A 205 15.60 -16.20 -6.09
N ASN A 206 16.49 -15.36 -5.54
CA ASN A 206 16.95 -15.51 -4.15
C ASN A 206 15.81 -15.29 -3.14
N GLY A 207 14.88 -14.36 -3.41
CA GLY A 207 13.73 -14.11 -2.54
C GLY A 207 12.79 -15.31 -2.47
N VAL A 208 12.46 -15.90 -3.62
CA VAL A 208 11.61 -17.11 -3.68
C VAL A 208 12.27 -18.29 -2.97
N LYS A 209 13.60 -18.46 -3.12
CA LYS A 209 14.35 -19.49 -2.40
C LYS A 209 14.33 -19.29 -0.89
N GLN A 210 14.51 -18.06 -0.41
CA GLN A 210 14.42 -17.74 1.01
C GLN A 210 13.03 -18.10 1.57
N ILE A 211 11.97 -17.74 0.84
CA ILE A 211 10.60 -18.08 1.20
C ILE A 211 10.41 -19.59 1.25
N ALA A 212 10.92 -20.31 0.24
CA ALA A 212 10.81 -21.77 0.17
C ALA A 212 11.47 -22.45 1.37
N GLU A 213 12.67 -22.04 1.76
CA GLU A 213 13.36 -22.60 2.94
C GLU A 213 12.59 -22.32 4.24
N LEU A 214 11.93 -21.15 4.34
CA LEU A 214 11.13 -20.80 5.50
C LEU A 214 9.82 -21.61 5.54
N MET A 215 9.16 -21.83 4.41
CA MET A 215 8.02 -22.74 4.32
C MET A 215 8.42 -24.19 4.65
N LYS A 216 9.59 -24.64 4.17
CA LYS A 216 10.21 -25.92 4.58
C LYS A 216 10.64 -25.95 6.03
N ALA A 217 10.73 -24.84 6.74
CA ALA A 217 10.89 -24.81 8.20
C ALA A 217 9.54 -24.84 8.94
N GLY A 218 8.42 -24.83 8.21
CA GLY A 218 7.06 -24.73 8.74
C GLY A 218 6.51 -23.30 8.78
N GLY A 219 7.18 -22.32 8.19
CA GLY A 219 6.61 -20.97 8.02
C GLY A 219 5.34 -20.99 7.15
N ILE A 220 4.52 -19.94 7.28
CA ILE A 220 3.45 -19.64 6.32
C ILE A 220 3.85 -18.39 5.54
N CYS A 221 3.33 -18.24 4.34
CA CYS A 221 3.71 -17.17 3.42
C CYS A 221 2.47 -16.50 2.84
N GLY A 222 2.44 -15.16 2.85
CA GLY A 222 1.59 -14.42 1.93
C GLY A 222 2.25 -14.39 0.56
N MET A 223 1.55 -14.73 -0.52
CA MET A 223 2.13 -14.69 -1.87
C MET A 223 1.19 -14.06 -2.90
N PRO A 224 1.72 -13.34 -3.90
CA PRO A 224 0.92 -12.84 -5.02
C PRO A 224 0.50 -13.97 -5.96
N THR A 225 -0.68 -13.82 -6.56
CA THR A 225 -1.18 -14.73 -7.61
C THR A 225 -1.75 -13.92 -8.78
N ASP A 226 -2.17 -14.62 -9.82
CA ASP A 226 -2.91 -14.11 -10.98
C ASP A 226 -4.28 -13.50 -10.63
N THR A 227 -4.84 -13.79 -9.45
CA THR A 227 -6.13 -13.24 -9.01
C THR A 227 -6.00 -12.31 -7.79
N VAL A 228 -5.57 -12.85 -6.66
CA VAL A 228 -5.52 -12.14 -5.36
C VAL A 228 -4.30 -12.59 -4.55
N TYR A 229 -3.94 -11.86 -3.50
CA TYR A 229 -2.97 -12.38 -2.53
C TYR A 229 -3.60 -13.51 -1.72
N VAL A 230 -2.78 -14.53 -1.48
CA VAL A 230 -3.19 -15.73 -0.75
C VAL A 230 -2.22 -16.01 0.38
N LEU A 231 -2.72 -16.66 1.43
CA LEU A 231 -1.95 -17.16 2.55
C LEU A 231 -1.75 -18.66 2.35
N VAL A 232 -0.49 -19.09 2.38
CA VAL A 232 -0.11 -20.46 2.01
C VAL A 232 0.76 -21.12 3.06
N ALA A 233 0.61 -22.43 3.16
CA ALA A 233 1.46 -23.31 3.96
C ALA A 233 1.80 -24.57 3.16
N ALA A 234 2.97 -25.16 3.40
CA ALA A 234 3.33 -26.43 2.78
C ALA A 234 2.43 -27.56 3.29
N CYS A 235 1.86 -28.37 2.38
CA CYS A 235 0.98 -29.48 2.75
C CYS A 235 1.69 -30.51 3.65
N ASN A 236 2.98 -30.75 3.42
CA ASN A 236 3.81 -31.66 4.22
C ASN A 236 4.19 -31.11 5.62
N ARG A 237 3.60 -29.98 6.03
CA ARG A 237 3.77 -29.37 7.35
C ARG A 237 2.41 -29.14 8.02
N PRO A 238 1.83 -30.18 8.67
CA PRO A 238 0.49 -30.11 9.22
C PRO A 238 0.28 -28.93 10.20
N ALA A 239 1.26 -28.68 11.08
CA ALA A 239 1.22 -27.56 12.01
C ALA A 239 1.23 -26.18 11.33
N ALA A 240 1.82 -26.06 10.13
CA ALA A 240 1.82 -24.82 9.36
C ALA A 240 0.45 -24.59 8.68
N VAL A 241 -0.16 -25.66 8.15
CA VAL A 241 -1.52 -25.63 7.58
C VAL A 241 -2.54 -25.20 8.64
N GLU A 242 -2.51 -25.81 9.82
CA GLU A 242 -3.36 -25.44 10.95
C GLU A 242 -3.17 -23.97 11.35
N ARG A 243 -1.92 -23.49 11.40
CA ARG A 243 -1.63 -22.07 11.66
C ARG A 243 -2.18 -21.16 10.56
N ALA A 244 -2.05 -21.52 9.29
CA ALA A 244 -2.60 -20.73 8.19
C ALA A 244 -4.14 -20.66 8.28
N TYR A 245 -4.79 -21.78 8.56
CA TYR A 245 -6.24 -21.85 8.77
C TYR A 245 -6.69 -20.95 9.93
N ARG A 246 -6.05 -21.08 11.11
CA ARG A 246 -6.38 -20.32 12.32
C ARG A 246 -6.03 -18.83 12.28
N THR A 247 -5.20 -18.40 11.32
CA THR A 247 -4.83 -16.98 11.16
C THR A 247 -6.06 -16.12 10.85
N LYS A 248 -7.14 -16.73 10.33
CA LYS A 248 -8.43 -16.08 10.10
C LYS A 248 -9.29 -16.19 11.38
N LYS A 249 -9.35 -15.10 12.17
CA LYS A 249 -10.09 -15.01 13.45
C LYS A 249 -11.60 -15.30 13.37
N GLN A 250 -12.17 -15.37 12.16
CA GLN A 250 -13.60 -15.56 11.89
C GLN A 250 -13.84 -16.46 10.67
N ALA A 251 -13.04 -17.51 10.45
CA ALA A 251 -13.39 -18.46 9.40
C ALA A 251 -14.60 -19.30 9.80
N GLU A 252 -15.79 -18.82 9.42
CA GLU A 252 -16.88 -19.68 8.94
C GLU A 252 -16.29 -20.82 8.10
N GLU A 253 -16.91 -22.00 8.20
CA GLU A 253 -16.56 -23.33 7.65
C GLU A 253 -16.13 -23.37 6.16
N ARG A 254 -15.09 -22.62 5.76
CA ARG A 254 -14.56 -22.62 4.41
C ARG A 254 -13.24 -23.36 4.38
N PRO A 255 -13.20 -24.53 3.74
CA PRO A 255 -12.00 -25.32 3.69
C PRO A 255 -10.93 -24.69 2.80
N MET A 256 -9.67 -25.01 3.09
CA MET A 256 -8.53 -24.61 2.24
C MET A 256 -8.53 -25.41 0.93
N SER A 257 -7.92 -24.84 -0.10
CA SER A 257 -7.67 -25.50 -1.39
C SER A 257 -6.23 -26.03 -1.48
N ILE A 258 -5.97 -27.00 -2.34
CA ILE A 258 -4.61 -27.50 -2.62
C ILE A 258 -4.13 -26.94 -3.95
N TRP A 259 -2.95 -26.36 -3.95
CA TRP A 259 -2.29 -25.92 -5.18
C TRP A 259 -1.06 -26.76 -5.46
N ILE A 260 -0.91 -27.14 -6.72
CA ILE A 260 0.18 -27.94 -7.25
C ILE A 260 0.85 -27.18 -8.40
N SER A 261 2.10 -27.53 -8.74
CA SER A 261 2.85 -26.83 -9.81
C SER A 261 2.68 -27.50 -11.17
N GLN A 262 2.42 -28.81 -11.18
CA GLN A 262 2.29 -29.59 -12.41
C GLN A 262 1.28 -30.73 -12.28
N LEU A 263 0.61 -31.05 -13.38
CA LEU A 263 -0.43 -32.09 -13.42
C LEU A 263 0.12 -33.49 -13.08
N SER A 264 1.40 -33.75 -13.33
CA SER A 264 2.04 -35.04 -12.98
C SER A 264 2.02 -35.34 -11.48
N GLN A 265 1.85 -34.34 -10.62
CA GLN A 265 1.66 -34.56 -9.17
C GLN A 265 0.34 -35.27 -8.84
N LEU A 266 -0.65 -35.22 -9.75
CA LEU A 266 -1.93 -35.93 -9.63
C LEU A 266 -1.96 -37.25 -10.42
N GLU A 267 -0.90 -37.60 -11.16
CA GLU A 267 -0.88 -38.80 -11.99
C GLU A 267 -1.19 -40.10 -11.23
N PRO A 268 -0.75 -40.28 -9.97
CA PRO A 268 -1.14 -41.45 -9.17
C PRO A 268 -2.63 -41.54 -8.84
N ALA A 269 -3.37 -40.44 -8.98
CA ALA A 269 -4.81 -40.34 -8.74
C ALA A 269 -5.60 -40.19 -10.06
N ARG A 270 -4.96 -40.39 -11.21
CA ARG A 270 -5.57 -40.20 -12.53
C ARG A 270 -6.86 -40.99 -12.73
N GLU A 271 -6.92 -42.21 -12.20
CA GLU A 271 -8.10 -43.07 -12.31
C GLU A 271 -9.32 -42.48 -11.58
N GLU A 272 -9.10 -41.73 -10.49
CA GLU A 272 -10.16 -41.08 -9.70
C GLU A 272 -10.81 -39.91 -10.45
N PHE A 273 -10.03 -39.17 -11.25
CA PHE A 273 -10.55 -38.02 -12.01
C PHE A 273 -11.33 -38.45 -13.26
N GLY A 274 -11.08 -39.65 -13.78
CA GLY A 274 -11.64 -40.11 -15.05
C GLY A 274 -11.03 -39.40 -16.28
N PRO A 275 -11.16 -39.99 -17.49
CA PRO A 275 -10.45 -39.51 -18.68
C PRO A 275 -10.89 -38.12 -19.14
N LEU A 276 -12.19 -37.81 -19.09
CA LEU A 276 -12.73 -36.52 -19.54
C LEU A 276 -12.22 -35.35 -18.69
N LEU A 277 -12.26 -35.49 -17.36
CA LEU A 277 -11.77 -34.45 -16.46
C LEU A 277 -10.24 -34.32 -16.55
N TRP A 278 -9.54 -35.44 -16.74
CA TRP A 278 -8.09 -35.44 -16.93
C TRP A 278 -7.66 -34.69 -18.19
N ASP A 279 -8.35 -34.89 -19.30
CA ASP A 279 -8.05 -34.15 -20.53
C ASP A 279 -8.46 -32.67 -20.41
N PHE A 280 -9.57 -32.35 -19.72
CA PHE A 280 -9.91 -30.97 -19.38
C PHE A 280 -8.82 -30.29 -18.53
N MET A 281 -8.29 -30.99 -17.52
CA MET A 281 -7.20 -30.47 -16.67
C MET A 281 -5.94 -30.14 -17.48
N LYS A 282 -5.58 -30.96 -18.46
CA LYS A 282 -4.42 -30.71 -19.34
C LYS A 282 -4.57 -29.45 -20.19
N GLU A 283 -5.77 -29.21 -20.71
CA GLU A 283 -6.03 -28.07 -21.59
C GLU A 283 -6.19 -26.77 -20.80
N VAL A 284 -6.74 -26.84 -19.59
CA VAL A 284 -7.08 -25.66 -18.79
C VAL A 284 -5.97 -25.20 -17.88
N TRP A 285 -5.09 -26.07 -17.41
CA TRP A 285 -4.03 -25.69 -16.47
C TRP A 285 -2.66 -25.54 -17.14
N PRO A 286 -1.85 -24.53 -16.74
CA PRO A 286 -2.07 -23.56 -15.66
C PRO A 286 -3.09 -22.45 -16.01
N SER A 287 -3.97 -22.10 -15.07
CA SER A 287 -4.93 -20.99 -15.24
C SER A 287 -5.55 -20.49 -13.93
N SER A 288 -6.46 -19.51 -14.05
CA SER A 288 -7.24 -18.97 -12.94
C SER A 288 -8.39 -19.88 -12.48
N ILE A 289 -8.63 -21.00 -13.17
CA ILE A 289 -9.72 -21.92 -12.87
C ILE A 289 -9.30 -22.87 -11.75
N SER A 290 -10.07 -22.91 -10.66
CA SER A 290 -9.95 -23.95 -9.63
C SER A 290 -10.94 -25.06 -9.94
N LEU A 291 -10.48 -26.31 -9.92
CA LEU A 291 -11.36 -27.46 -10.08
C LEU A 291 -11.87 -27.92 -8.73
N TYR A 292 -13.19 -27.95 -8.61
CA TYR A 292 -13.89 -28.51 -7.47
C TYR A 292 -14.22 -29.97 -7.78
N TYR A 293 -13.49 -30.87 -7.14
CA TYR A 293 -13.69 -32.30 -7.29
C TYR A 293 -14.61 -32.80 -6.16
N VAL A 294 -15.73 -33.41 -6.53
CA VAL A 294 -16.76 -33.91 -5.61
C VAL A 294 -16.66 -35.42 -5.55
N HIS A 295 -15.71 -35.92 -4.77
CA HIS A 295 -15.66 -37.28 -4.24
C HIS A 295 -14.64 -37.34 -3.09
N LEU A 296 -14.86 -38.27 -2.16
CA LEU A 296 -14.07 -38.43 -0.93
C LEU A 296 -12.56 -38.29 -1.22
N PRO A 297 -11.83 -37.45 -0.48
CA PRO A 297 -10.38 -37.40 -0.58
C PRO A 297 -9.81 -38.79 -0.29
N GLY A 298 -9.40 -39.51 -1.34
CA GLY A 298 -8.89 -40.86 -1.24
C GLY A 298 -7.47 -40.92 -0.66
N PRO A 299 -6.86 -42.11 -0.57
CA PRO A 299 -5.48 -42.33 -0.10
C PRO A 299 -4.41 -41.54 -0.86
N TRP A 300 -4.78 -40.90 -1.98
CA TRP A 300 -3.89 -40.05 -2.75
C TRP A 300 -3.56 -38.73 -2.06
N LEU A 301 -4.43 -38.18 -1.18
CA LEU A 301 -4.13 -36.98 -0.39
C LEU A 301 -2.99 -37.21 0.61
N ASP A 302 -2.87 -38.43 1.15
CA ASP A 302 -1.82 -38.78 2.11
C ASP A 302 -0.42 -38.60 1.51
N ARG A 303 -0.29 -38.72 0.19
CA ARG A 303 0.97 -38.50 -0.54
C ARG A 303 1.48 -37.05 -0.44
N PHE A 304 0.60 -36.10 -0.13
CA PHE A 304 0.98 -34.70 0.07
C PHE A 304 1.47 -34.41 1.50
N GLY A 305 1.47 -35.42 2.38
CA GLY A 305 2.01 -35.30 3.74
C GLY A 305 1.13 -34.48 4.69
N LEU A 306 -0.18 -34.43 4.42
CA LEU A 306 -1.14 -33.61 5.15
C LEU A 306 -1.33 -34.05 6.61
N GLY A 307 -1.20 -35.34 6.89
CA GLY A 307 -1.39 -35.91 8.23
C GLY A 307 -2.67 -35.39 8.90
N ASP A 308 -2.55 -35.00 10.16
CA ASP A 308 -3.67 -34.46 10.96
C ASP A 308 -4.21 -33.12 10.47
N SER A 309 -3.66 -32.48 9.43
CA SER A 309 -4.18 -31.23 8.88
C SER A 309 -5.14 -31.41 7.71
N ALA A 310 -5.39 -32.65 7.29
CA ALA A 310 -6.27 -32.97 6.16
C ALA A 310 -7.69 -32.42 6.34
N HIS A 311 -8.22 -32.34 7.57
CA HIS A 311 -9.56 -31.80 7.84
C HIS A 311 -9.70 -30.29 7.61
N TYR A 312 -8.58 -29.57 7.47
CA TYR A 312 -8.60 -28.15 7.09
C TYR A 312 -8.69 -27.93 5.59
N ILE A 313 -8.57 -28.99 4.78
CA ILE A 313 -8.44 -28.92 3.33
C ILE A 313 -9.57 -29.70 2.66
N GLY A 314 -10.34 -29.02 1.81
CA GLY A 314 -11.59 -29.57 1.30
C GLY A 314 -12.63 -29.85 2.40
N THR A 315 -13.78 -30.36 1.98
CA THR A 315 -14.79 -30.94 2.87
C THR A 315 -14.65 -32.46 2.87
N PRO A 316 -15.38 -33.20 3.73
CA PRO A 316 -15.40 -34.67 3.66
C PRO A 316 -15.77 -35.25 2.29
N GLU A 317 -16.46 -34.48 1.45
CA GLU A 317 -17.00 -34.92 0.15
C GLU A 317 -16.31 -34.27 -1.05
N SER A 318 -15.46 -33.26 -0.84
CA SER A 318 -14.95 -32.45 -1.94
C SER A 318 -13.63 -31.75 -1.67
N ILE A 319 -12.88 -31.47 -2.73
CA ILE A 319 -11.65 -30.69 -2.64
C ILE A 319 -11.49 -29.75 -3.83
N ALA A 320 -10.98 -28.54 -3.57
CA ALA A 320 -10.59 -27.60 -4.61
C ALA A 320 -9.10 -27.73 -4.92
N ILE A 321 -8.76 -27.99 -6.18
CA ILE A 321 -7.38 -28.11 -6.68
C ILE A 321 -7.12 -27.04 -7.74
N ARG A 322 -5.91 -26.48 -7.78
CA ARG A 322 -5.52 -25.48 -8.78
C ARG A 322 -4.05 -25.56 -9.15
N ILE A 323 -3.74 -25.29 -10.43
CA ILE A 323 -2.40 -24.91 -10.89
C ILE A 323 -2.46 -23.43 -11.29
N PRO A 324 -1.89 -22.51 -10.49
CA PRO A 324 -2.00 -21.08 -10.77
C PRO A 324 -1.19 -20.68 -12.01
N ASP A 325 -1.72 -19.75 -12.82
CA ASP A 325 -0.95 -19.11 -13.90
C ASP A 325 -0.12 -17.93 -13.35
N CYS A 326 0.80 -18.26 -12.44
CA CYS A 326 1.71 -17.30 -11.84
C CYS A 326 3.08 -17.94 -11.67
N THR A 327 4.05 -17.52 -12.48
CA THR A 327 5.42 -18.09 -12.48
C THR A 327 6.06 -18.11 -11.10
N VAL A 328 5.83 -17.06 -10.29
CA VAL A 328 6.37 -16.98 -8.91
C VAL A 328 5.72 -18.03 -8.01
N ALA A 329 4.39 -18.17 -8.08
CA ALA A 329 3.65 -19.13 -7.27
C ALA A 329 4.01 -20.58 -7.67
N THR A 330 4.01 -20.89 -8.97
CA THR A 330 4.39 -22.20 -9.49
C THR A 330 5.82 -22.57 -9.12
N HIS A 331 6.78 -21.63 -9.26
CA HIS A 331 8.17 -21.86 -8.88
C HIS A 331 8.34 -22.10 -7.37
N LEU A 332 7.56 -21.41 -6.53
CA LEU A 332 7.55 -21.64 -5.09
C LEU A 332 6.99 -23.04 -4.75
N ILE A 333 5.91 -23.45 -5.41
CA ILE A 333 5.32 -24.79 -5.25
C ILE A 333 6.31 -25.87 -5.71
N ASP A 334 7.06 -25.66 -6.78
CA ASP A 334 8.11 -26.58 -7.22
C ASP A 334 9.20 -26.79 -6.16
N LEU A 335 9.57 -25.73 -5.45
CA LEU A 335 10.62 -25.78 -4.44
C LEU A 335 10.15 -26.42 -3.12
N VAL A 336 8.88 -26.26 -2.76
CA VAL A 336 8.33 -26.64 -1.45
C VAL A 336 7.52 -27.93 -1.50
N GLY A 337 6.91 -28.24 -2.65
CA GLY A 337 5.86 -29.23 -2.81
C GLY A 337 4.46 -28.62 -2.77
N PRO A 338 3.40 -29.44 -2.84
CA PRO A 338 2.01 -29.00 -2.78
C PRO A 338 1.76 -28.08 -1.57
N ILE A 339 0.93 -27.05 -1.78
CA ILE A 339 0.63 -26.05 -0.76
C ILE A 339 -0.88 -25.99 -0.48
N ALA A 340 -1.22 -25.77 0.79
CA ALA A 340 -2.57 -25.46 1.22
C ALA A 340 -2.77 -23.95 1.13
N VAL A 341 -3.87 -23.52 0.50
CA VAL A 341 -4.12 -22.12 0.16
C VAL A 341 -5.46 -21.64 0.71
N THR A 342 -5.42 -20.48 1.37
CA THR A 342 -6.60 -19.68 1.73
C THR A 342 -6.41 -18.23 1.30
N SER A 343 -7.49 -17.47 1.12
CA SER A 343 -7.40 -16.07 0.73
C SER A 343 -6.74 -15.21 1.83
N ALA A 344 -5.89 -14.26 1.44
CA ALA A 344 -5.14 -13.40 2.38
C ALA A 344 -5.94 -12.17 2.86
N ASN A 345 -7.20 -12.39 3.23
CA ASN A 345 -8.12 -11.41 3.82
C ASN A 345 -8.80 -12.04 5.06
N PRO A 346 -9.08 -11.27 6.12
CA PRO A 346 -10.02 -11.66 7.15
C PRO A 346 -11.37 -12.03 6.51
N SER A 347 -12.04 -13.03 7.06
CA SER A 347 -13.32 -13.51 6.52
C SER A 347 -14.35 -12.37 6.43
N GLY A 348 -15.02 -12.25 5.29
CA GLY A 348 -16.04 -11.23 5.04
C GLY A 348 -15.50 -9.87 4.56
N GLU A 349 -14.17 -9.67 4.50
CA GLU A 349 -13.59 -8.43 3.98
C GLU A 349 -13.23 -8.50 2.48
N ALA A 350 -13.10 -7.33 1.85
CA ALA A 350 -12.62 -7.22 0.47
C ALA A 350 -11.26 -7.89 0.25
N ASP A 351 -11.09 -8.48 -0.94
CA ASP A 351 -9.89 -9.20 -1.36
C ASP A 351 -8.65 -8.32 -1.35
N THR A 352 -7.52 -8.93 -0.98
CA THR A 352 -6.22 -8.26 -0.97
C THR A 352 -5.55 -8.40 -2.33
N THR A 353 -5.27 -7.26 -2.97
CA THR A 353 -4.60 -7.21 -4.28
C THR A 353 -3.18 -6.65 -4.17
N HIS A 354 -2.75 -6.27 -2.97
CA HIS A 354 -1.44 -5.68 -2.71
C HIS A 354 -0.84 -6.15 -1.38
N HIS A 355 0.47 -6.38 -1.34
CA HIS A 355 1.19 -6.86 -0.14
C HIS A 355 0.96 -5.96 1.09
N SER A 356 0.84 -4.63 0.91
CA SER A 356 0.56 -3.70 2.01
C SER A 356 -0.81 -3.95 2.65
N GLN A 357 -1.81 -4.41 1.89
CA GLN A 357 -3.13 -4.77 2.42
C GLN A 357 -3.05 -6.07 3.22
N VAL A 358 -2.24 -7.04 2.77
CA VAL A 358 -1.97 -8.27 3.52
C VAL A 358 -1.30 -7.96 4.86
N LEU A 359 -0.27 -7.10 4.86
CA LEU A 359 0.39 -6.63 6.09
C LEU A 359 -0.57 -5.90 7.03
N ALA A 360 -1.39 -5.00 6.49
CA ALA A 360 -2.32 -4.22 7.30
C ALA A 360 -3.42 -5.07 7.96
N LYS A 361 -3.86 -6.14 7.28
CA LYS A 361 -4.98 -7.00 7.70
C LYS A 361 -4.55 -8.25 8.48
N LEU A 362 -3.44 -8.87 8.09
CA LEU A 362 -2.97 -10.15 8.64
C LEU A 362 -1.62 -10.02 9.37
N GLY A 363 -0.91 -8.90 9.25
CA GLY A 363 0.44 -8.71 9.80
C GLY A 363 0.57 -9.13 11.26
N ASP A 364 -0.37 -8.73 12.12
CA ASP A 364 -0.33 -9.05 13.55
C ASP A 364 -0.50 -10.55 13.85
N ASN A 365 -1.29 -11.28 13.04
CA ASN A 365 -1.53 -12.73 13.19
C ASN A 365 -0.47 -13.59 12.46
N VAL A 366 0.32 -12.95 11.59
CA VAL A 366 1.42 -13.55 10.82
C VAL A 366 2.77 -13.36 11.56
N SER A 367 2.79 -12.71 12.74
CA SER A 367 4.02 -12.32 13.45
C SER A 367 4.92 -13.43 14.02
N ALA A 368 4.51 -14.70 14.01
CA ALA A 368 5.30 -15.81 14.56
C ALA A 368 5.95 -16.66 13.45
N GLY A 369 7.12 -16.22 12.95
CA GLY A 369 8.01 -16.99 12.05
C GLY A 369 7.59 -17.07 10.57
N LYS A 370 7.08 -15.99 9.98
CA LYS A 370 6.34 -16.03 8.69
C LYS A 370 6.67 -14.83 7.79
N LEU A 371 6.44 -14.96 6.47
CA LEU A 371 6.79 -13.96 5.45
C LEU A 371 5.56 -13.48 4.67
N ILE A 372 5.66 -12.27 4.11
CA ILE A 372 4.72 -11.71 3.11
C ILE A 372 5.50 -11.34 1.85
#